data_AF-A0A9D1SE85-F1
#
_entry.id   AF-A0A9D1SE85-F1
#
_cell.length_a   1.000
_cell.length_b   1.000
_cell.length_c   1.000
_cell.angle_alpha   90.00
_cell.angle_beta   90.00
_cell.angle_gamma   90.00
#
_symmetry.space_group_name_H-M   'P 1'
#
loop_
_entity.id
_entity.type
_entity.pdbx_description
1 polymer ?
#
loop_
_entity_poly.entity_id
_entity_poly.type
_entity_poly.pdbx_seq_one_letter_code
_entity_poly.pdbx_strand_id
1 'polypeptide(L)'
;MIKMKDMMKKVVILDNLASPYVHQAIIVMRDYDPKLESRAVIEAERIVNAYLDNMKLSTEHYRPENKRSSKKYIFLAVCALIGAAAAAAVILL
;
A
#
# COMPACT_ATOMS: atom_id res chain seq x y z
N MET A 1 -20.33 31.99 -41.07
CA MET A 1 -19.46 32.57 -40.02
C MET A 1 -19.44 31.60 -38.84
N ILE A 2 -18.48 30.67 -38.82
CA ILE A 2 -18.35 29.71 -37.73
C ILE A 2 -17.79 30.53 -36.55
N LYS A 3 -18.62 30.79 -35.54
CA LYS A 3 -18.14 31.35 -34.27
C LYS A 3 -17.13 30.36 -33.73
N MET A 4 -15.85 30.70 -33.84
CA MET A 4 -14.77 30.07 -33.07
C MET A 4 -15.06 30.44 -31.61
N LYS A 5 -15.99 29.70 -31.00
CA LYS A 5 -16.34 29.84 -29.60
C LYS A 5 -15.09 29.39 -28.87
N ASP A 6 -14.36 30.34 -28.28
CA ASP A 6 -13.12 30.13 -27.52
C ASP A 6 -13.13 28.78 -26.81
N MET A 7 -12.49 27.77 -27.40
CA MET A 7 -12.24 26.50 -26.73
C MET A 7 -10.96 26.62 -25.90
N MET A 8 -10.79 27.75 -25.21
CA MET A 8 -9.63 27.97 -24.37
C MET A 8 -9.80 27.08 -23.13
N LYS A 9 -9.20 25.88 -23.19
CA LYS A 9 -9.21 24.93 -22.07
C LYS A 9 -8.50 25.60 -20.90
N LYS A 10 -9.21 25.82 -19.81
CA LYS A 10 -8.62 26.38 -18.60
C LYS A 10 -8.06 25.24 -17.76
N VAL A 11 -6.77 25.36 -17.47
CA VAL A 11 -6.05 24.42 -16.60
C VAL A 11 -5.99 25.05 -15.21
N VAL A 12 -6.45 24.31 -14.21
CA VAL A 12 -6.33 24.66 -12.80
C VAL A 12 -5.30 23.73 -12.20
N ILE A 13 -4.31 24.30 -11.53
CA ILE A 13 -3.30 23.55 -10.81
C ILE A 13 -3.60 23.77 -9.33
N LEU A 14 -3.76 22.67 -8.60
CA LEU A 14 -3.98 22.63 -7.16
C LEU A 14 -2.75 22.00 -6.54
N ASP A 15 -1.95 22.82 -5.88
CA ASP A 15 -0.58 22.56 -5.44
C ASP A 15 -0.45 22.50 -3.90
N ASN A 16 -1.50 22.85 -3.17
CA ASN A 16 -1.58 22.77 -1.70
C ASN A 16 -2.73 21.88 -1.25
N LEU A 17 -2.80 20.65 -1.76
CA LEU A 17 -3.77 19.67 -1.29
C LEU A 17 -3.43 19.25 0.14
N ALA A 18 -4.43 19.07 0.99
CA ALA A 18 -4.24 18.65 2.38
C ALA A 18 -3.84 17.16 2.50
N SER A 19 -3.87 16.42 1.40
CA SER A 19 -3.53 15.01 1.36
C SER A 19 -2.02 14.78 1.53
N PRO A 20 -1.60 13.89 2.44
CA PRO A 20 -0.19 13.51 2.58
C PRO A 20 0.35 12.66 1.42
N TYR A 21 -0.51 12.25 0.48
CA TYR A 21 -0.17 11.38 -0.64
C TYR A 21 -0.35 12.04 -2.02
N VAL A 22 -1.07 13.17 -2.08
CA VAL A 22 -1.29 13.91 -3.33
C VAL A 22 -0.65 15.26 -3.21
N HIS A 23 0.46 15.46 -3.91
CA HIS A 23 1.19 16.73 -3.88
C HIS A 23 0.57 17.77 -4.81
N GLN A 24 -0.08 17.33 -5.89
CA GLN A 24 -0.62 18.21 -6.91
C GLN A 24 -1.77 17.55 -7.67
N ALA A 25 -2.81 18.31 -8.00
CA ALA A 25 -3.85 17.93 -8.95
C ALA A 25 -3.93 18.93 -10.09
N ILE A 26 -4.00 18.44 -11.33
CA ILE A 26 -4.15 19.25 -12.53
C ILE A 26 -5.53 18.96 -13.12
N ILE A 27 -6.39 19.98 -13.16
CA ILE A 27 -7.74 19.88 -13.69
C ILE A 27 -7.79 20.63 -15.02
N VAL A 28 -8.13 19.92 -16.09
CA VAL A 28 -8.30 20.51 -17.43
C VAL A 28 -9.79 20.62 -17.75
N MET A 29 -10.35 21.83 -17.66
CA MET A 29 -11.78 22.05 -17.92
C MET A 29 -11.99 22.73 -19.27
N ARG A 30 -12.95 22.22 -20.04
CA ARG A 30 -13.39 22.87 -21.29
C ARG A 30 -14.28 24.08 -21.02
N ASP A 31 -15.16 23.97 -20.02
CA ASP A 31 -16.05 25.04 -19.55
C ASP A 31 -15.81 25.23 -18.05
N TYR A 32 -14.89 26.13 -17.70
CA TYR A 32 -14.48 26.35 -16.30
C TYR A 32 -15.59 27.02 -15.49
N ASP A 33 -16.00 26.38 -14.39
CA ASP A 33 -16.84 26.99 -13.35
C ASP A 33 -16.06 27.00 -12.01
N PRO A 34 -15.72 28.17 -11.45
CA PRO A 34 -15.01 28.25 -10.16
C PRO A 34 -15.78 27.62 -9.01
N LYS A 35 -17.12 27.49 -9.11
CA LYS A 35 -17.92 26.79 -8.08
C LYS A 35 -17.63 25.29 -8.05
N LEU A 36 -17.08 24.73 -9.13
CA LEU A 36 -16.75 23.31 -9.25
C LEU A 36 -15.31 22.99 -8.80
N GLU A 37 -14.43 23.97 -8.62
CA GLU A 37 -13.05 23.73 -8.16
C GLU A 37 -13.03 22.99 -6.82
N SER A 38 -13.76 23.49 -5.82
CA SER A 38 -13.83 22.86 -4.50
C SER A 38 -14.36 21.42 -4.57
N ARG A 39 -15.38 21.16 -5.41
CA ARG A 39 -15.89 19.80 -5.62
C ARG A 39 -14.87 18.90 -6.30
N ALA A 40 -14.14 19.41 -7.28
CA ALA A 40 -13.11 18.65 -7.99
C ALA A 40 -11.94 18.29 -7.06
N VAL A 41 -11.55 19.19 -6.16
CA VAL A 41 -10.57 18.92 -5.08
C VAL A 41 -11.05 17.77 -4.20
N ILE A 42 -12.26 17.89 -3.65
CA ILE A 42 -12.83 16.89 -2.73
C ILE A 42 -12.93 15.52 -3.41
N GLU A 43 -13.38 15.48 -4.66
CA GLU A 43 -13.49 14.22 -5.40
C GLU A 43 -12.12 13.61 -5.72
N ALA A 44 -11.12 14.44 -6.06
CA ALA A 44 -9.75 13.96 -6.25
C ALA A 44 -9.17 13.37 -4.96
N GLU A 45 -9.35 14.05 -3.82
CA GLU A 45 -8.95 13.53 -2.51
C GLU A 45 -9.67 12.22 -2.19
N ARG A 46 -10.98 12.12 -2.47
CA ARG A 46 -11.76 10.90 -2.27
C ARG A 46 -11.24 9.72 -3.11
N ILE A 47 -10.97 9.94 -4.39
CA ILE A 47 -10.45 8.90 -5.30
C ILE A 47 -9.08 8.41 -4.82
N VAL A 48 -8.18 9.31 -4.44
CA VAL A 48 -6.86 8.91 -3.97
C VAL A 48 -6.92 8.21 -2.62
N ASN A 49 -7.71 8.70 -1.67
CA ASN A 49 -7.90 8.02 -0.39
C ASN A 49 -8.44 6.60 -0.57
N ALA A 50 -9.43 6.42 -1.46
CA ALA A 50 -9.95 5.09 -1.78
C ALA A 50 -8.87 4.16 -2.40
N TYR A 51 -8.02 4.69 -3.27
CA TYR A 51 -6.90 3.93 -3.83
C TYR A 51 -5.90 3.50 -2.74
N LEU A 52 -5.56 4.40 -1.82
CA LEU A 52 -4.62 4.14 -0.73
C LEU A 52 -5.17 3.13 0.28
N ASP A 53 -6.46 3.21 0.60
CA ASP A 53 -7.11 2.24 1.49
C ASP A 53 -7.11 0.84 0.86
N ASN A 54 -7.36 0.75 -0.45
CA ASN A 54 -7.22 -0.51 -1.19
C ASN A 54 -5.76 -1.02 -1.23
N MET A 55 -4.77 -0.12 -1.29
CA MET A 55 -3.35 -0.47 -1.20
C MET A 55 -2.98 -0.98 0.20
N LYS A 56 -3.47 -0.36 1.28
CA LYS A 56 -3.24 -0.85 2.65
C LYS A 56 -3.80 -2.24 2.85
N LEU A 57 -5.02 -2.49 2.36
CA LEU A 57 -5.65 -3.80 2.42
C LEU A 57 -4.89 -4.88 1.63
N SER A 58 -4.25 -4.51 0.52
CA SER A 58 -3.39 -5.43 -0.24
C SER A 58 -2.01 -5.63 0.41
N THR A 59 -1.51 -4.65 1.16
CA THR A 59 -0.24 -4.77 1.90
C THR A 59 -0.40 -5.59 3.19
N GLU A 60 -1.51 -5.44 3.91
CA GLU A 60 -1.85 -6.25 5.10
C GLU A 60 -2.04 -7.74 4.75
N HIS A 61 -2.47 -8.06 3.52
CA HIS A 61 -2.51 -9.43 3.01
C HIS A 61 -1.19 -9.94 2.45
N TYR A 62 -0.16 -9.09 2.29
CA TYR A 62 1.21 -9.52 2.03
C TYR A 62 1.97 -9.70 3.35
N ARG A 63 1.43 -10.55 4.23
CA ARG A 63 2.21 -11.11 5.33
C ARG A 63 2.91 -12.33 4.77
N PRO A 64 4.23 -12.34 4.50
CA PRO A 64 4.90 -13.58 4.22
C PRO A 64 4.74 -14.43 5.48
N GLU A 65 3.89 -15.46 5.40
CA GLU A 65 3.72 -16.43 6.47
C GLU A 65 4.96 -17.34 6.49
N ASN A 66 6.12 -16.74 6.75
CA ASN A 66 7.34 -17.46 7.08
C ASN A 66 7.44 -17.59 8.60
N LYS A 67 6.37 -18.08 9.24
CA LYS A 67 6.52 -18.82 10.51
C LYS A 67 6.90 -20.25 10.12
N ARG A 68 8.08 -20.42 9.52
CA ARG A 68 8.75 -21.73 9.48
C ARG A 68 8.77 -22.22 10.92
N SER A 69 8.07 -23.33 11.14
CA SER A 69 7.87 -24.01 12.42
C SER A 69 9.23 -24.47 13.00
N SER A 70 10.04 -23.52 13.45
CA SER A 70 11.37 -23.75 14.03
C SER A 70 11.31 -24.62 15.28
N LYS A 71 10.15 -24.64 15.95
CA LYS A 71 9.86 -25.52 17.09
C LYS A 71 10.05 -27.01 16.76
N LYS A 72 9.70 -27.45 15.54
CA LYS A 72 9.88 -28.86 15.13
C LYS A 72 11.35 -29.22 14.99
N TYR A 73 12.15 -28.33 14.40
CA TYR A 73 13.59 -28.53 14.22
C TYR A 73 14.36 -28.44 15.55
N ILE A 74 13.97 -27.53 16.44
CA ILE A 74 14.54 -27.42 17.79
C ILE A 74 14.25 -28.69 18.60
N PHE A 75 13.01 -29.19 18.56
CA PHE A 75 12.63 -30.43 19.25
C PHE A 75 13.43 -31.64 18.73
N LEU A 76 13.58 -31.77 17.41
CA LEU A 76 14.38 -32.84 16.79
C LEU A 76 15.85 -32.79 17.19
N ALA A 77 16.45 -31.59 17.22
CA ALA A 77 17.85 -31.41 17.63
C ALA A 77 18.08 -31.80 19.10
N VAL A 78 17.15 -31.45 20.00
CA VAL A 78 17.23 -31.81 21.42
C VAL A 78 17.11 -33.32 21.61
N CYS A 79 16.17 -33.98 20.92
CA CYS A 79 16.03 -35.44 21.00
C CYS A 79 17.29 -36.18 20.49
N ALA A 80 17.91 -35.67 19.41
CA ALA A 80 19.14 -36.26 18.87
C ALA A 80 20.32 -36.17 19.86
N LEU A 81 20.48 -35.03 20.56
CA LEU A 81 21.52 -34.84 21.57
C LEU A 81 21.34 -35.79 22.77
N ILE A 82 20.12 -35.94 23.26
CA ILE A 82 19.81 -36.84 24.39
C ILE A 82 20.05 -38.30 23.98
N GLY A 83 19.61 -38.70 22.79
CA GLY A 83 19.83 -40.04 22.26
C GLY A 83 21.31 -40.39 22.11
N ALA A 84 22.12 -39.45 21.60
CA ALA A 84 23.57 -39.63 21.48
C ALA A 84 24.26 -39.76 22.84
N ALA A 85 23.87 -38.94 23.82
CA ALA A 85 24.43 -39.03 25.18
C ALA A 85 24.08 -40.35 25.87
N ALA A 86 22.85 -40.84 25.74
CA ALA A 86 22.43 -42.12 26.27
C ALA A 86 23.18 -43.29 25.60
N ALA A 87 23.35 -43.25 24.28
CA ALA A 87 24.10 -44.27 23.54
C ALA A 87 25.59 -44.28 23.94
N ALA A 88 26.22 -43.11 24.10
CA ALA A 88 27.61 -43.01 24.56
C ALA A 88 27.78 -43.56 25.99
N ALA A 89 26.82 -43.31 26.88
CA ALA A 89 26.84 -43.84 28.23
C ALA A 89 26.72 -45.37 28.29
N VAL A 90 25.97 -45.99 27.38
CA VAL A 90 25.85 -47.46 27.27
C VAL A 90 27.12 -48.10 26.67
N ILE A 91 27.81 -47.41 25.77
CA ILE A 91 29.06 -47.92 25.16
C ILE A 91 30.26 -47.79 26.11
N LEU A 92 30.23 -46.81 27.03
CA LEU A 92 31.28 -46.56 28.03
C LEU A 92 31.09 -47.33 29.36
N LEU A 93 30.02 -48.14 29.47
CA LEU A 93 29.69 -49.01 30.61
C LEU A 93 30.15 -50.45 30.31
#